data_AF-A0A1F5KL64-F1
#
_entry.id   AF-A0A1F5KL64-F1
#
_cell.length_a   1.000
_cell.length_b   1.000
_cell.length_c   1.000
_cell.angle_alpha   90.00
_cell.angle_beta   90.00
_cell.angle_gamma   90.00
#
_symmetry.space_group_name_H-M   'P 1'
#
loop_
_entity.id
_entity.type
_entity.pdbx_description
1 polymer ?
#
loop_
_entity_poly.entity_id
_entity_poly.type
_entity_poly.pdbx_seq_one_letter_code
_entity_poly.pdbx_strand_id
1 'polypeptide(L)'
;MDLWLIFLTGLTVGGLTCLAVQGGLLASTIAAREEQDFQEGSSRKHNIWPVAAFLTTKFAAYVILGFILGAFGSALSISDNARVVMQLLAGVYMVVVALDLLNVHPIFRYAIIQPPRFLTRKIRDASRSKDIFAPAILGALTIFIPCGTTLAMEAFAISSGSPFLGAAIMGVFILGTAPLFFGLGFVTTILGDTFRTRFFKLAGVLVMYLGITTFNSSLILAGSPITLQTIREAIPIYIDLSGGAYASEDSNVRIEEGVQVADITVYPTSYTPNRIQVKSGMPVRLNLTSTGGFGCTTAFRIPQLGIGRTLAQNQTTPVEFTPKSPGTLTWTCSMGMYNGTIEVI
;
A
#
# COMPACT_ATOMS: atom_id res chain seq x y z
N MET A 1 10.47 10.70 -16.53
CA MET A 1 10.02 9.70 -15.53
C MET A 1 10.90 9.92 -14.32
N ASP A 2 10.35 10.54 -13.28
CA ASP A 2 11.18 11.12 -12.22
C ASP A 2 11.45 10.08 -11.13
N LEU A 3 12.51 9.30 -11.32
CA LEU A 3 13.01 8.32 -10.34
C LEU A 3 13.22 8.97 -8.95
N TRP A 4 13.52 10.26 -8.92
CA TRP A 4 13.61 11.06 -7.69
C TRP A 4 12.33 11.02 -6.85
N LEU A 5 11.17 11.16 -7.50
CA LEU A 5 9.88 11.10 -6.80
C LEU A 5 9.55 9.69 -6.33
N ILE A 6 9.91 8.66 -7.11
CA ILE A 6 9.77 7.26 -6.68
C ILE A 6 10.64 6.99 -5.44
N PHE A 7 11.86 7.50 -5.41
CA PHE A 7 12.72 7.43 -4.22
C PHE A 7 12.07 8.13 -3.02
N LEU A 8 11.54 9.34 -3.22
CA LEU A 8 10.89 10.12 -2.15
C LEU A 8 9.64 9.42 -1.61
N THR A 9 8.83 8.82 -2.49
CA THR A 9 7.66 8.01 -2.09
C THR A 9 8.08 6.76 -1.33
N GLY A 10 9.18 6.12 -1.73
CA GLY A 10 9.80 5.01 -1.00
C GLY A 10 10.32 5.43 0.37
N LEU A 11 10.91 6.62 0.50
CA LEU A 11 11.42 7.14 1.77
C LEU A 11 10.31 7.58 2.73
N THR A 12 9.22 8.12 2.21
CA THR A 12 8.14 8.69 3.03
C THR A 12 7.03 7.66 3.26
N VAL A 13 6.08 7.59 2.33
CA VAL A 13 4.86 6.79 2.47
C VAL A 13 5.18 5.29 2.42
N GLY A 14 6.02 4.86 1.48
CA GLY A 14 6.44 3.48 1.30
C GLY A 14 7.19 2.95 2.51
N GLY A 15 8.21 3.68 2.96
CA GLY A 15 9.06 3.28 4.06
C GLY A 15 8.28 3.19 5.37
N LEU A 16 7.43 4.16 5.70
CA LEU A 16 6.61 4.12 6.92
C LEU A 16 5.60 2.96 6.90
N THR A 17 4.89 2.76 5.79
CA THR A 17 3.88 1.69 5.68
C THR A 17 4.51 0.30 5.67
N CYS A 18 5.60 0.12 4.91
CA CYS A 18 6.31 -1.15 4.89
C CYS A 18 7.10 -1.40 6.19
N LEU A 19 7.59 -0.37 6.90
CA LEU A 19 8.15 -0.54 8.26
C LEU A 19 7.10 -1.02 9.26
N ALA A 20 5.87 -0.51 9.19
CA ALA A 20 4.82 -0.93 10.11
C ALA A 20 4.59 -2.45 10.04
N VAL A 21 4.57 -3.01 8.83
CA VAL A 21 4.31 -4.44 8.61
C VAL A 21 5.59 -5.28 8.68
N GLN A 22 6.61 -4.93 7.89
CA GLN A 22 7.83 -5.74 7.72
C GLN A 22 8.90 -5.41 8.77
N GLY A 23 8.86 -4.22 9.36
CA GLY A 23 9.80 -3.82 10.42
C GLY A 23 9.62 -4.64 11.70
N GLY A 24 8.39 -5.03 12.04
CA GLY A 24 8.13 -5.94 13.16
C GLY A 24 8.76 -7.32 12.95
N LEU A 25 8.68 -7.86 11.74
CA LEU A 25 9.30 -9.13 11.37
C LEU A 25 10.84 -9.03 11.48
N LEU A 26 11.44 -7.98 10.92
CA LEU A 26 12.88 -7.73 11.05
C LEU A 26 13.31 -7.61 12.52
N ALA A 27 12.60 -6.81 13.31
CA ALA A 27 12.89 -6.61 14.73
C ALA A 27 12.77 -7.92 15.53
N SER A 28 11.80 -8.79 15.22
CA SER A 28 11.67 -10.09 15.88
C SER A 28 12.87 -11.02 15.63
N THR A 29 13.41 -11.01 14.41
CA THR A 29 14.59 -11.83 14.07
C THR A 29 15.89 -11.28 14.65
N ILE A 30 16.04 -9.95 14.70
CA ILE A 30 17.18 -9.30 15.36
C ILE A 30 17.18 -9.65 16.83
N ALA A 31 16.02 -9.61 17.47
CA ALA A 31 15.93 -9.89 18.90
C ALA A 31 16.06 -11.38 19.24
N ALA A 32 15.53 -12.28 18.40
CA ALA A 32 15.80 -13.71 18.54
C ALA A 32 17.29 -14.05 18.40
N ARG A 33 18.03 -13.25 17.62
CA ARG A 33 19.49 -13.36 17.49
C ARG A 33 20.22 -12.80 18.70
N GLU A 34 19.78 -11.66 19.24
CA GLU A 34 20.37 -11.08 20.44
C GLU A 34 20.27 -12.04 21.64
N GLU A 35 19.13 -12.74 21.80
CA GLU A 35 18.98 -13.82 22.79
C GLU A 35 19.95 -14.99 22.58
N GLN A 36 20.31 -15.33 21.33
CA GLN A 36 21.28 -16.39 21.01
C GLN A 36 22.73 -15.94 21.24
N ASP A 37 23.09 -14.72 20.82
CA ASP A 37 24.42 -14.14 21.01
C ASP A 37 24.75 -13.96 22.50
N PHE A 38 23.75 -13.64 23.34
CA PHE A 38 23.89 -13.60 24.81
C PHE A 38 24.18 -14.99 25.43
N GLN A 39 23.65 -16.07 24.87
CA GLN A 39 23.91 -17.44 25.36
C GLN A 39 25.29 -17.98 24.93
N GLU A 40 25.82 -17.54 23.79
CA GLU A 40 27.13 -17.98 23.28
C GLU A 40 28.32 -17.12 23.77
N GLY A 41 28.10 -16.10 24.62
CA GLY A 41 29.17 -15.30 25.23
C GLY A 41 29.99 -14.46 24.24
N SER A 42 29.47 -14.25 23.03
CA SER A 42 30.15 -13.52 21.96
C SER A 42 29.93 -12.02 22.10
N SER A 43 31.02 -11.26 22.20
CA SER A 43 31.02 -9.80 22.36
C SER A 43 30.29 -9.11 21.20
N ARG A 44 29.34 -8.22 21.55
CA ARG A 44 28.59 -7.24 20.71
C ARG A 44 29.23 -6.97 19.34
N LYS A 45 29.01 -7.83 18.35
CA LYS A 45 29.39 -7.54 16.97
C LYS A 45 28.20 -6.92 16.26
N HIS A 46 28.29 -5.59 16.10
CA HIS A 46 27.42 -4.69 15.35
C HIS A 46 26.33 -5.39 14.51
N ASN A 47 25.08 -5.26 14.98
CA ASN A 47 23.85 -5.87 14.44
C ASN A 47 23.42 -5.31 13.05
N ILE A 48 24.37 -4.75 12.30
CA ILE A 48 24.18 -4.16 10.99
C ILE A 48 24.13 -5.25 9.90
N TRP A 49 24.87 -6.34 10.08
CA TRP A 49 24.88 -7.49 9.17
C TRP A 49 23.50 -8.11 8.89
N PRO A 50 22.64 -8.40 9.88
CA PRO A 50 21.31 -8.95 9.62
C PRO A 50 20.40 -7.96 8.87
N VAL A 51 20.50 -6.66 9.18
CA VAL A 51 19.74 -5.60 8.50
C VAL A 51 20.18 -5.47 7.03
N ALA A 52 21.50 -5.48 6.79
CA ALA A 52 22.06 -5.44 5.45
C ALA A 52 21.65 -6.68 4.64
N ALA A 53 21.67 -7.87 5.24
CA ALA A 53 21.24 -9.10 4.59
C ALA A 53 19.76 -9.11 4.24
N PHE A 54 18.90 -8.62 5.13
CA PHE A 54 17.47 -8.42 4.86
C PHE A 54 17.25 -7.42 3.71
N LEU A 55 17.94 -6.27 3.73
CA LEU A 55 17.75 -5.23 2.71
C LEU A 55 18.30 -5.62 1.34
N THR A 56 19.43 -6.32 1.28
CA THR A 56 20.03 -6.79 0.03
C THR A 56 19.17 -7.84 -0.66
N THR A 57 18.67 -8.82 0.10
CA THR A 57 17.73 -9.82 -0.45
C THR A 57 16.40 -9.19 -0.83
N LYS A 58 15.85 -8.28 -0.01
CA LYS A 58 14.65 -7.51 -0.35
C LYS A 58 14.83 -6.71 -1.66
N PHE A 59 15.96 -6.01 -1.80
CA PHE A 59 16.28 -5.27 -3.03
C PHE A 59 16.35 -6.20 -4.24
N ALA A 60 17.11 -7.29 -4.17
CA ALA A 60 17.25 -8.24 -5.26
C ALA A 60 15.88 -8.84 -5.66
N ALA A 61 15.09 -9.26 -4.68
CA ALA A 61 13.79 -9.87 -4.90
C ALA A 61 12.84 -8.91 -5.63
N TYR A 62 12.77 -7.64 -5.19
CA TYR A 62 11.88 -6.64 -5.79
C TYR A 62 12.35 -6.14 -7.16
N VAL A 63 13.66 -6.08 -7.41
CA VAL A 63 14.20 -5.79 -8.75
C VAL A 63 13.82 -6.89 -9.74
N ILE A 64 13.94 -8.15 -9.34
CA ILE A 64 13.53 -9.30 -10.16
C ILE A 64 12.02 -9.26 -10.40
N LEU A 65 11.22 -9.01 -9.36
CA LEU A 65 9.77 -8.86 -9.49
C LEU A 65 9.40 -7.72 -10.45
N GLY A 66 10.03 -6.55 -10.30
CA GLY A 66 9.82 -5.40 -11.17
C GLY A 66 10.20 -5.66 -12.63
N PHE A 67 11.29 -6.41 -12.85
CA PHE A 67 11.68 -6.84 -14.20
C PHE A 67 10.61 -7.73 -14.84
N ILE A 68 10.11 -8.72 -14.09
CA ILE A 68 9.06 -9.64 -14.53
C ILE A 68 7.78 -8.85 -14.82
N LEU A 69 7.30 -8.05 -13.87
CA LEU A 69 6.08 -7.26 -14.00
C LEU A 69 6.16 -6.24 -15.14
N GLY A 70 7.30 -5.58 -15.33
CA GLY A 70 7.52 -4.65 -16.44
C GLY A 70 7.53 -5.34 -17.81
N ALA A 71 8.10 -6.55 -17.89
CA ALA A 71 8.04 -7.36 -19.12
C ALA A 71 6.60 -7.75 -19.47
N PHE A 72 5.86 -8.23 -18.47
CA PHE A 72 4.47 -8.65 -18.59
C PHE A 72 3.49 -7.49 -18.79
N GLY A 73 3.86 -6.26 -18.42
CA GLY A 73 3.02 -5.08 -18.54
C GLY A 73 2.56 -4.73 -19.95
N SER A 74 3.36 -5.07 -20.96
CA SER A 74 2.98 -4.93 -22.37
C SER A 74 1.91 -5.94 -22.83
N ALA A 75 1.73 -7.05 -22.10
CA ALA A 75 0.86 -8.16 -22.45
C ALA A 75 -0.32 -8.37 -21.49
N LEU A 76 -0.31 -7.77 -20.29
CA LEU A 76 -1.32 -7.97 -19.24
C LEU A 76 -2.05 -6.68 -18.88
N SER A 77 -3.24 -6.49 -19.45
CA SER A 77 -4.28 -5.69 -18.80
C SER A 77 -4.88 -6.50 -17.64
N ILE A 78 -4.24 -6.45 -16.46
CA ILE A 78 -4.78 -7.12 -15.26
C ILE A 78 -6.24 -6.67 -15.05
N SER A 79 -7.16 -7.63 -14.97
CA SER A 79 -8.57 -7.31 -14.74
C SER A 79 -8.76 -6.67 -13.38
N ASP A 80 -9.61 -5.65 -13.30
CA ASP A 80 -9.86 -4.93 -12.05
C ASP A 80 -10.34 -5.87 -10.93
N ASN A 81 -11.07 -6.93 -11.28
CA ASN A 81 -11.51 -7.96 -10.35
C ASN A 81 -10.36 -8.72 -9.67
N ALA A 82 -9.31 -9.08 -10.43
CA ALA A 82 -8.16 -9.80 -9.86
C ALA A 82 -7.42 -8.92 -8.84
N ARG A 83 -7.30 -7.62 -9.13
CA ARG A 83 -6.71 -6.64 -8.23
C ARG A 83 -7.51 -6.52 -6.92
N VAL A 84 -8.83 -6.43 -7.02
CA VAL A 84 -9.73 -6.34 -5.85
C VAL A 84 -9.62 -7.57 -4.96
N VAL A 85 -9.64 -8.77 -5.56
CA VAL A 85 -9.50 -10.03 -4.80
C VAL A 85 -8.16 -10.10 -4.08
N MET A 86 -7.06 -9.76 -4.76
CA MET A 86 -5.73 -9.73 -4.15
C MET A 86 -5.64 -8.71 -3.00
N GLN A 87 -6.24 -7.53 -3.17
CA GLN A 87 -6.22 -6.48 -2.16
C GLN A 87 -7.09 -6.83 -0.94
N LEU A 88 -8.23 -7.51 -1.16
CA LEU A 88 -9.08 -8.05 -0.10
C LEU A 88 -8.32 -9.11 0.73
N LEU A 89 -7.67 -10.06 0.06
CA LEU A 89 -6.85 -11.09 0.73
C LEU A 89 -5.71 -10.47 1.53
N ALA A 90 -5.02 -9.47 0.96
CA ALA A 90 -3.95 -8.75 1.65
C ALA A 90 -4.47 -7.97 2.88
N GLY A 91 -5.61 -7.31 2.77
CA GLY A 91 -6.25 -6.60 3.89
C GLY A 91 -6.64 -7.55 5.03
N VAL A 92 -7.26 -8.68 4.73
CA VAL A 92 -7.58 -9.72 5.72
C VAL A 92 -6.31 -10.26 6.38
N TYR A 93 -5.27 -10.55 5.60
CA TYR A 93 -4.00 -11.01 6.14
C TYR A 93 -3.34 -9.97 7.07
N MET A 94 -3.35 -8.69 6.72
CA MET A 94 -2.84 -7.62 7.59
C MET A 94 -3.57 -7.54 8.93
N VAL A 95 -4.90 -7.69 8.94
CA VAL A 95 -5.69 -7.74 10.18
C VAL A 95 -5.27 -8.94 11.03
N VAL A 96 -5.09 -10.11 10.42
CA VAL A 96 -4.63 -11.32 11.12
C VAL A 96 -3.23 -11.13 11.73
N VAL A 97 -2.29 -10.55 10.98
CA VAL A 97 -0.94 -10.23 11.49
C VAL A 97 -0.99 -9.19 12.61
N ALA A 98 -1.88 -8.20 12.52
CA ALA A 98 -2.05 -7.21 13.59
C ALA A 98 -2.57 -7.85 14.89
N LEU A 99 -3.50 -8.82 14.79
CA LEU A 99 -4.01 -9.56 15.96
C LEU A 99 -2.92 -10.40 16.63
N ASP A 100 -1.99 -10.95 15.85
CA ASP A 100 -0.80 -11.62 16.37
C ASP A 100 0.15 -10.65 17.09
N LEU A 101 0.47 -9.50 16.47
CA LEU A 101 1.30 -8.45 17.07
C LEU A 101 0.72 -7.91 18.39
N LEU A 102 -0.61 -7.83 18.49
CA LEU A 102 -1.32 -7.42 19.71
C LEU A 102 -1.48 -8.57 20.72
N ASN A 103 -1.06 -9.79 20.37
CA ASN A 103 -1.13 -11.00 21.19
C ASN A 103 -2.54 -11.28 21.73
N VAL A 104 -3.57 -11.02 20.90
CA VAL A 104 -4.99 -11.13 21.28
C VAL A 104 -5.39 -12.58 21.51
N HIS A 105 -4.93 -13.49 20.64
CA HIS A 105 -5.20 -14.92 20.77
C HIS A 105 -4.06 -15.78 20.18
N PRO A 106 -3.68 -16.91 20.78
CA PRO A 106 -2.57 -17.76 20.32
C PRO A 106 -2.74 -18.32 18.89
N ILE A 107 -3.98 -18.37 18.40
CA ILE A 107 -4.31 -18.92 17.07
C ILE A 107 -3.70 -18.08 15.93
N PHE A 108 -3.50 -16.78 16.15
CA PHE A 108 -2.98 -15.87 15.12
C PHE A 108 -1.47 -16.06 14.87
N ARG A 109 -0.74 -16.68 15.82
CA ARG A 109 0.67 -17.06 15.64
C ARG A 109 0.89 -18.04 14.49
N TYR A 110 -0.14 -18.80 14.11
CA TYR A 110 -0.06 -19.77 13.02
C TYR A 110 -0.19 -19.15 11.63
N ALA A 111 -0.65 -17.89 11.56
CA ALA A 111 -0.83 -17.18 10.29
C ALA A 111 0.48 -16.68 9.69
N ILE A 112 1.50 -16.44 10.52
CA ILE A 112 2.85 -16.15 10.05
C ILE A 112 3.48 -17.48 9.65
N ILE A 113 3.56 -17.74 8.34
CA ILE A 113 4.17 -18.94 7.79
C ILE A 113 5.65 -18.97 8.20
N GLN A 114 5.95 -19.70 9.26
CA GLN A 114 7.32 -20.05 9.61
C GLN A 114 7.84 -21.06 8.56
N PRO A 115 9.06 -20.91 8.05
CA PRO A 115 9.59 -21.80 7.03
C PRO A 115 9.55 -23.27 7.51
N PRO A 116 9.08 -24.22 6.69
CA PRO A 116 8.87 -25.60 7.11
C PRO A 116 10.17 -26.24 7.59
N ARG A 117 10.07 -27.04 8.67
CA ARG A 117 11.21 -27.66 9.38
C ARG A 117 12.14 -28.48 8.48
N PHE A 118 11.64 -28.95 7.34
CA PHE A 118 12.41 -29.70 6.36
C PHE A 118 13.36 -28.81 5.54
N LEU A 119 12.90 -27.62 5.13
CA LEU A 119 13.70 -26.66 4.37
C LEU A 119 14.80 -26.07 5.28
N THR A 120 14.45 -25.77 6.53
CA THR A 120 15.42 -25.35 7.54
C THR A 120 16.42 -26.46 7.86
N ARG A 121 16.02 -27.74 7.98
CA ARG A 121 16.98 -28.85 8.21
C ARG A 121 17.97 -29.03 7.06
N LYS A 122 17.48 -29.09 5.82
CA LYS A 122 18.32 -29.38 4.64
C LYS A 122 19.31 -28.25 4.32
N ILE A 123 19.01 -27.03 4.76
CA ILE A 123 19.86 -25.85 4.56
C ILE A 123 20.72 -25.55 5.82
N ARG A 124 20.30 -26.00 7.01
CA ARG A 124 21.09 -25.96 8.25
C ARG A 124 22.38 -26.76 8.17
N ASP A 125 22.43 -27.78 7.32
CA ASP A 125 23.65 -28.56 7.06
C ASP A 125 24.55 -27.91 5.99
N ALA A 126 24.04 -26.93 5.24
CA ALA A 126 24.73 -26.31 4.11
C ALA A 126 25.38 -24.94 4.43
N SER A 127 25.09 -24.31 5.57
CA SER A 127 25.60 -22.96 5.86
C SER A 127 26.06 -22.74 7.30
N ARG A 128 27.34 -22.40 7.44
CA ARG A 128 28.06 -22.12 8.70
C ARG A 128 27.63 -20.83 9.41
N SER A 129 26.67 -20.06 8.86
CA SER A 129 26.20 -18.79 9.43
C SER A 129 24.69 -18.84 9.69
N LYS A 130 24.32 -19.32 10.89
CA LYS A 130 22.94 -19.27 11.41
C LYS A 130 22.39 -17.83 11.49
N ASP A 131 23.28 -16.85 11.52
CA ASP A 131 23.04 -15.45 11.91
C ASP A 131 22.46 -14.54 10.82
N ILE A 132 22.70 -14.87 9.55
CA ILE A 132 22.40 -13.98 8.41
C ILE A 132 21.22 -14.53 7.59
N PHE A 133 20.96 -15.83 7.71
CA PHE A 133 20.04 -16.55 6.85
C PHE A 133 18.57 -16.23 7.11
N ALA A 134 18.16 -16.14 8.39
CA ALA A 134 16.77 -15.83 8.72
C ALA A 134 16.35 -14.43 8.24
N PRO A 135 17.11 -13.35 8.50
CA PRO A 135 16.83 -12.03 7.93
C PRO A 135 16.84 -12.01 6.39
N ALA A 136 17.74 -12.75 5.75
CA ALA A 136 17.83 -12.82 4.29
C ALA A 136 16.59 -13.51 3.65
N ILE A 137 16.13 -14.62 4.24
CA ILE A 137 14.90 -15.28 3.80
C ILE A 137 13.70 -14.36 3.99
N LEU A 138 13.58 -13.72 5.15
CA LEU A 138 12.50 -12.79 5.41
C LEU A 138 12.51 -11.63 4.40
N GLY A 139 13.70 -11.11 4.07
CA GLY A 139 13.90 -10.11 3.03
C GLY A 139 13.34 -10.55 1.67
N ALA A 140 13.66 -11.77 1.23
CA ALA A 140 13.12 -12.32 -0.01
C ALA A 140 11.59 -12.56 0.05
N LEU A 141 11.08 -13.05 1.18
CA LEU A 141 9.64 -13.31 1.39
C LEU A 141 8.80 -12.03 1.52
N THR A 142 9.42 -10.86 1.67
CA THR A 142 8.67 -9.59 1.72
C THR A 142 7.83 -9.32 0.46
N ILE A 143 8.18 -9.94 -0.69
CA ILE A 143 7.33 -9.94 -1.90
C ILE A 143 5.92 -10.44 -1.60
N PHE A 144 5.79 -11.47 -0.76
CA PHE A 144 4.49 -12.07 -0.40
C PHE A 144 3.75 -11.28 0.69
N ILE A 145 4.38 -10.22 1.21
CA ILE A 145 3.81 -9.31 2.20
C ILE A 145 3.80 -7.89 1.61
N PRO A 146 3.08 -7.66 0.49
CA PRO A 146 3.03 -6.36 -0.14
C PRO A 146 2.29 -5.36 0.75
N CYS A 147 2.86 -4.17 0.94
CA CYS A 147 2.17 -3.05 1.55
C CYS A 147 1.39 -2.27 0.46
N GLY A 148 0.33 -1.52 0.79
CA GLY A 148 -0.53 -0.89 -0.23
C GLY A 148 0.22 0.05 -1.20
N THR A 149 1.28 0.69 -0.72
CA THR A 149 2.20 1.50 -1.54
C THR A 149 3.03 0.66 -2.50
N THR A 150 3.50 -0.52 -2.08
CA THR A 150 4.14 -1.52 -2.93
C THR A 150 3.20 -1.95 -4.06
N LEU A 151 1.94 -2.27 -3.77
CA LEU A 151 0.96 -2.66 -4.80
C LEU A 151 0.74 -1.54 -5.84
N ALA A 152 0.75 -0.27 -5.41
CA ALA A 152 0.66 0.87 -6.31
C ALA A 152 1.89 0.98 -7.22
N MET A 153 3.08 0.78 -6.66
CA MET A 153 4.33 0.77 -7.44
C MET A 153 4.41 -0.44 -8.38
N GLU A 154 3.85 -1.60 -7.99
CA GLU A 154 3.79 -2.80 -8.83
C GLU A 154 2.87 -2.55 -10.03
N ALA A 155 1.69 -1.98 -9.77
CA ALA A 155 0.81 -1.53 -10.84
C ALA A 155 1.48 -0.50 -11.76
N PHE A 156 2.27 0.43 -11.19
CA PHE A 156 3.02 1.41 -11.97
C PHE A 156 4.13 0.77 -12.80
N ALA A 157 4.86 -0.21 -12.24
CA ALA A 157 5.86 -0.99 -12.95
C ALA A 157 5.26 -1.77 -14.12
N ILE A 158 4.09 -2.39 -13.94
CA ILE A 158 3.32 -3.03 -15.02
C ILE A 158 2.94 -1.99 -16.08
N SER A 159 2.44 -0.82 -15.67
CA SER A 159 2.05 0.23 -16.63
C SER A 159 3.21 0.81 -17.45
N SER A 160 4.45 0.64 -16.99
CA SER A 160 5.64 1.09 -17.73
C SER A 160 5.93 0.27 -18.99
N GLY A 161 5.34 -0.93 -19.12
CA GLY A 161 5.41 -1.79 -20.30
C GLY A 161 6.82 -2.25 -20.71
N SER A 162 7.84 -1.98 -19.89
CA SER A 162 9.24 -2.28 -20.19
C SER A 162 9.94 -2.95 -19.00
N PRO A 163 10.66 -4.07 -19.21
CA PRO A 163 11.29 -4.82 -18.12
C PRO A 163 12.29 -3.99 -17.30
N PHE A 164 13.16 -3.24 -18.00
CA PHE A 164 14.20 -2.44 -17.36
C PHE A 164 13.63 -1.28 -16.55
N LEU A 165 12.54 -0.69 -17.01
CA LEU A 165 11.91 0.44 -16.34
C LEU A 165 11.11 -0.06 -15.12
N GLY A 166 10.40 -1.18 -15.23
CA GLY A 166 9.78 -1.85 -14.09
C GLY A 166 10.79 -2.24 -12.99
N ALA A 167 11.95 -2.77 -13.38
CA ALA A 167 13.05 -3.07 -12.47
C ALA A 167 13.61 -1.80 -11.79
N ALA A 168 13.78 -0.71 -12.55
CA ALA A 168 14.26 0.57 -12.01
C ALA A 168 13.26 1.21 -11.03
N ILE A 169 11.96 1.19 -11.34
CA ILE A 169 10.90 1.67 -10.44
C ILE A 169 10.98 0.95 -9.10
N MET A 170 11.03 -0.39 -9.11
CA MET A 170 11.09 -1.18 -7.88
C MET A 170 12.41 -1.01 -7.13
N GLY A 171 13.53 -1.01 -7.84
CA GLY A 171 14.84 -0.84 -7.24
C GLY A 171 14.96 0.51 -6.51
N VAL A 172 14.56 1.59 -7.17
CA VAL A 172 14.62 2.95 -6.59
C VAL A 172 13.63 3.10 -5.43
N PHE A 173 12.44 2.53 -5.53
CA PHE A 173 11.46 2.50 -4.44
C PHE A 173 12.05 1.81 -3.19
N ILE A 174 12.65 0.63 -3.34
CA ILE A 174 13.22 -0.13 -2.22
C ILE A 174 14.46 0.55 -1.64
N LEU A 175 15.31 1.15 -2.49
CA LEU A 175 16.41 2.00 -2.03
C LEU A 175 15.91 3.18 -1.19
N GLY A 176 14.76 3.77 -1.57
CA GLY A 176 14.08 4.79 -0.76
C GLY A 176 13.67 4.29 0.62
N THR A 177 13.23 3.03 0.74
CA THR A 177 12.87 2.44 2.05
C THR A 177 14.07 2.11 2.94
N ALA A 178 15.27 1.93 2.37
CA ALA A 178 16.44 1.43 3.09
C ALA A 178 16.87 2.28 4.30
N PRO A 179 16.94 3.63 4.24
CA PRO A 179 17.32 4.47 5.38
C PRO A 179 16.44 4.24 6.61
N LEU A 180 15.14 4.04 6.40
CA LEU A 180 14.18 3.79 7.45
C LEU A 180 14.36 2.42 8.13
N PHE A 181 14.63 1.36 7.35
CA PHE A 181 14.93 0.04 7.89
C PHE A 181 16.30 -0.03 8.59
N PHE A 182 17.30 0.69 8.08
CA PHE A 182 18.57 0.88 8.79
C PHE A 182 18.37 1.62 10.12
N GLY A 183 17.58 2.69 10.11
CA GLY A 183 17.20 3.44 11.32
C GLY A 183 16.52 2.53 12.35
N LEU A 184 15.53 1.72 11.91
CA LEU A 184 14.89 0.75 12.80
C LEU A 184 15.88 -0.26 13.37
N GLY A 185 16.75 -0.83 12.54
CA GLY A 185 17.78 -1.77 12.97
C GLY A 185 18.70 -1.19 14.05
N PHE A 186 19.15 0.06 13.87
CA PHE A 186 19.96 0.77 14.86
C PHE A 186 19.20 1.08 16.15
N VAL A 187 17.95 1.54 16.02
CA VAL A 187 17.09 1.85 17.17
C VAL A 187 16.81 0.59 17.98
N THR A 188 16.59 -0.56 17.34
CA THR A 188 16.38 -1.83 18.05
C THR A 188 17.58 -2.28 18.88
N THR A 189 18.81 -1.88 18.54
CA THR A 189 19.99 -2.25 19.36
C THR A 189 20.20 -1.37 20.58
N ILE A 190 19.56 -0.20 20.62
CA ILE A 190 19.73 0.78 21.71
C ILE A 190 18.58 0.65 22.72
N LEU A 191 17.46 0.04 22.31
CA LEU A 191 16.24 -0.05 23.11
C LEU A 191 16.21 -1.30 23.99
N GLY A 192 15.94 -1.12 25.29
CA GLY A 192 15.69 -2.23 26.21
C GLY A 192 14.33 -2.91 26.01
N ASP A 193 14.17 -4.11 26.59
CA ASP A 193 12.98 -4.98 26.43
C ASP A 193 11.63 -4.31 26.71
N THR A 194 11.59 -3.34 27.63
CA THR A 194 10.38 -2.59 27.97
C THR A 194 9.90 -1.72 26.82
N PHE A 195 10.82 -1.06 26.10
CA PHE A 195 10.48 -0.20 24.96
C PHE A 195 10.12 -1.03 23.73
N ARG A 196 10.80 -2.17 23.54
CA ARG A 196 10.47 -3.18 22.53
C ARG A 196 9.01 -3.63 22.62
N THR A 197 8.55 -3.97 23.83
CA THR A 197 7.15 -4.41 24.05
C THR A 197 6.14 -3.31 23.74
N ARG A 198 6.42 -2.05 24.10
CA ARG A 198 5.55 -0.91 23.76
C ARG A 198 5.56 -0.60 22.26
N PHE A 199 6.72 -0.70 21.63
CA PHE A 199 6.88 -0.50 20.19
C PHE A 199 6.07 -1.52 19.38
N PHE A 200 6.15 -2.82 19.73
CA PHE A 200 5.36 -3.85 19.05
C PHE A 200 3.86 -3.66 19.23
N LYS A 201 3.39 -3.22 20.41
CA LYS A 201 1.97 -2.87 20.61
C LYS A 201 1.55 -1.68 19.74
N LEU A 202 2.36 -0.63 19.68
CA LEU A 202 2.07 0.55 18.86
C LEU A 202 2.09 0.22 17.37
N ALA A 203 3.06 -0.57 16.92
CA ALA A 203 3.11 -1.11 15.57
C ALA A 203 1.88 -1.98 15.26
N GLY A 204 1.47 -2.86 16.18
CA GLY A 204 0.27 -3.68 16.05
C GLY A 204 -1.01 -2.85 15.91
N VAL A 205 -1.18 -1.79 16.71
CA VAL A 205 -2.32 -0.85 16.59
C VAL A 205 -2.30 -0.13 15.23
N LEU A 206 -1.13 0.32 14.79
CA LEU A 206 -0.99 1.03 13.52
C LEU A 206 -1.24 0.09 12.32
N VAL A 207 -0.72 -1.14 12.36
CA VAL A 207 -0.98 -2.16 11.34
C VAL A 207 -2.46 -2.57 11.36
N MET A 208 -3.10 -2.67 12.52
CA MET A 208 -4.55 -2.91 12.62
C MET A 208 -5.34 -1.82 11.90
N TYR A 209 -5.00 -0.55 12.16
CA TYR A 209 -5.63 0.59 11.49
C TYR A 209 -5.42 0.55 9.97
N LEU A 210 -4.20 0.26 9.52
CA LEU A 210 -3.89 0.11 8.08
C LEU A 210 -4.60 -1.10 7.46
N GLY A 211 -4.74 -2.20 8.19
CA GLY A 211 -5.46 -3.40 7.74
C GLY A 211 -6.95 -3.15 7.58
N ILE A 212 -7.58 -2.51 8.56
CA ILE A 212 -9.01 -2.14 8.52
C ILE A 212 -9.28 -1.16 7.37
N THR A 213 -8.43 -0.15 7.20
CA THR A 213 -8.58 0.82 6.11
C THR A 213 -8.37 0.16 4.74
N THR A 214 -7.37 -0.72 4.59
CA THR A 214 -7.14 -1.49 3.35
C THR A 214 -8.31 -2.42 3.03
N PHE A 215 -8.86 -3.10 4.05
CA PHE A 215 -10.03 -3.95 3.91
C PHE A 215 -11.23 -3.11 3.40
N ASN A 216 -11.50 -1.98 4.03
CA ASN A 216 -12.58 -1.08 3.61
C ASN A 216 -12.37 -0.51 2.20
N SER A 217 -11.15 -0.10 1.86
CA SER A 217 -10.78 0.34 0.52
C SER A 217 -11.02 -0.74 -0.54
N SER A 218 -10.80 -2.02 -0.20
CA SER A 218 -11.10 -3.15 -1.08
C SER A 218 -12.60 -3.32 -1.31
N LEU A 219 -13.43 -3.11 -0.27
CA LEU A 219 -14.89 -3.10 -0.39
C LEU A 219 -15.40 -1.93 -1.25
N ILE A 220 -14.79 -0.75 -1.11
CA ILE A 220 -15.09 0.42 -1.96
C ILE A 220 -14.77 0.10 -3.42
N LEU A 221 -13.59 -0.46 -3.70
CA LEU A 221 -13.21 -0.88 -5.06
C LEU A 221 -14.11 -2.00 -5.62
N ALA A 222 -14.67 -2.85 -4.76
CA ALA A 222 -15.64 -3.86 -5.16
C ALA A 222 -17.04 -3.29 -5.45
N GLY A 223 -17.28 -2.00 -5.19
CA GLY A 223 -18.59 -1.36 -5.33
C GLY A 223 -19.61 -1.80 -4.26
N SER A 224 -19.15 -2.30 -3.11
CA SER A 224 -20.01 -2.70 -2.00
C SER A 224 -20.83 -1.50 -1.48
N PRO A 225 -22.16 -1.63 -1.29
CA PRO A 225 -22.99 -0.58 -0.72
C PRO A 225 -22.76 -0.37 0.78
N ILE A 226 -22.03 -1.28 1.45
CA ILE A 226 -21.69 -1.20 2.88
C ILE A 226 -20.19 -0.91 2.99
N THR A 227 -19.86 0.33 3.34
CA THR A 227 -18.49 0.78 3.62
C THR A 227 -18.44 1.41 5.02
N LEU A 228 -17.26 1.45 5.65
CA LEU A 228 -17.06 2.17 6.91
C LEU A 228 -17.44 3.65 6.81
N GLN A 229 -17.42 4.23 5.60
CA GLN A 229 -17.81 5.62 5.34
C GLN A 229 -19.33 5.78 5.41
N THR A 230 -20.11 4.91 4.77
CA THR A 230 -21.59 4.90 4.92
C THR A 230 -22.05 4.66 6.35
N ILE A 231 -21.29 3.88 7.14
CA ILE A 231 -21.58 3.68 8.57
C ILE A 231 -21.15 4.90 9.41
N ARG A 232 -20.02 5.55 9.07
CA ARG A 232 -19.54 6.78 9.71
C ARG A 232 -20.46 7.97 9.43
N GLU A 233 -21.05 8.05 8.24
CA GLU A 233 -22.04 9.10 7.89
C GLU A 233 -23.39 8.88 8.59
N ALA A 234 -23.68 7.66 9.05
CA ALA A 234 -24.87 7.34 9.85
C ALA A 234 -24.70 7.62 11.37
N ILE A 235 -23.49 8.02 11.83
CA ILE A 235 -23.22 8.36 13.24
C ILE A 235 -22.86 9.84 13.40
N PRO A 236 -23.40 10.56 14.40
CA PRO A 236 -23.25 12.02 14.52
C PRO A 236 -21.96 12.46 15.23
N ILE A 237 -20.86 11.69 15.12
CA ILE A 237 -19.62 11.97 15.87
C ILE A 237 -18.45 12.19 14.90
N TYR A 238 -18.06 13.46 14.75
CA TYR A 238 -16.90 13.90 13.97
C TYR A 238 -15.72 14.11 14.92
N ILE A 239 -14.72 13.22 14.87
CA ILE A 239 -13.38 13.50 15.38
C ILE A 239 -12.47 13.57 14.16
N ASP A 240 -12.00 14.77 13.87
CA ASP A 240 -11.07 15.08 12.79
C ASP A 240 -9.64 15.04 13.34
N LEU A 241 -8.87 14.03 12.92
CA LEU A 241 -7.44 13.89 13.20
C LEU A 241 -6.59 14.09 11.94
N SER A 242 -7.19 14.55 10.85
CA SER A 242 -6.53 14.92 9.61
C SER A 242 -6.57 16.44 9.54
N GLY A 243 -5.51 17.12 9.98
CA GLY A 243 -5.37 18.58 9.92
C GLY A 243 -5.30 19.16 8.50
N GLY A 244 -6.22 18.78 7.62
CA GLY A 244 -6.46 19.36 6.31
C GLY A 244 -7.96 19.62 6.23
N ALA A 245 -8.34 20.89 6.36
CA ALA A 245 -9.71 21.35 6.18
C ALA A 245 -10.24 20.87 4.83
N TYR A 246 -11.18 19.92 4.85
CA TYR A 246 -12.01 19.63 3.68
C TYR A 246 -13.03 20.76 3.57
N ALA A 247 -12.64 21.83 2.89
CA ALA A 247 -13.60 22.80 2.39
C ALA A 247 -14.48 22.08 1.36
N SER A 248 -15.72 21.81 1.74
CA SER A 248 -16.79 21.45 0.83
C SER A 248 -17.12 22.67 -0.03
N GLU A 249 -16.41 22.80 -1.15
CA GLU A 249 -16.83 23.66 -2.26
C GLU A 249 -17.87 22.91 -3.08
N ASP A 250 -19.06 23.53 -3.21
CA ASP A 250 -20.12 23.13 -4.11
C ASP A 250 -19.56 23.01 -5.54
N SER A 251 -19.84 21.88 -6.20
CA SER A 251 -19.33 21.61 -7.54
C SER A 251 -19.94 22.52 -8.60
N ASN A 252 -19.10 23.18 -9.39
CA ASN A 252 -19.46 23.88 -10.62
C ASN A 252 -19.75 22.89 -11.77
N VAL A 253 -20.83 22.10 -11.69
CA VAL A 253 -21.29 21.30 -12.83
C VAL A 253 -21.97 22.22 -13.85
N ARG A 254 -21.42 22.29 -15.07
CA ARG A 254 -21.92 23.13 -16.16
C ARG A 254 -22.61 22.26 -17.21
N ILE A 255 -23.62 22.78 -17.89
CA ILE A 255 -24.26 22.09 -19.01
C ILE A 255 -23.79 22.75 -20.30
N GLU A 256 -23.03 22.02 -21.11
CA GLU A 256 -22.54 22.45 -22.41
C GLU A 256 -23.05 21.48 -23.48
N GLU A 257 -23.75 22.00 -24.50
CA GLU A 257 -24.26 21.20 -25.64
C GLU A 257 -25.10 19.95 -25.24
N GLY A 258 -25.83 20.02 -24.12
CA GLY A 258 -26.63 18.90 -23.63
C GLY A 258 -25.84 17.84 -22.83
N VAL A 259 -24.56 18.10 -22.55
CA VAL A 259 -23.66 17.28 -21.72
C VAL A 259 -23.36 18.00 -20.42
N GLN A 260 -23.40 17.28 -19.31
CA GLN A 260 -23.02 17.79 -17.99
C GLN A 260 -21.52 17.68 -17.81
N VAL A 261 -20.80 18.80 -17.79
CA VAL A 261 -19.35 18.87 -17.67
C VAL A 261 -18.97 19.24 -16.23
N ALA A 262 -18.08 18.47 -15.62
CA ALA A 262 -17.50 18.78 -14.32
C ALA A 262 -15.98 18.69 -14.38
N ASP A 263 -15.30 19.75 -13.95
CA ASP A 263 -13.85 19.79 -13.88
C ASP A 263 -13.38 19.34 -12.48
N ILE A 264 -12.53 18.32 -12.44
CA ILE A 264 -11.97 17.76 -11.20
C ILE A 264 -10.46 17.87 -11.27
N THR A 265 -9.89 18.57 -10.31
CA THR A 265 -8.45 18.66 -10.11
C THR A 265 -7.98 17.48 -9.25
N VAL A 266 -7.00 16.74 -9.78
CA VAL A 266 -6.43 15.57 -9.11
C VAL A 266 -5.08 15.95 -8.53
N TYR A 267 -5.00 15.95 -7.20
CA TYR A 267 -3.77 16.16 -6.44
C TYR A 267 -3.12 14.81 -6.09
N PRO A 268 -1.84 14.79 -5.70
CA PRO A 268 -1.20 13.57 -5.19
C PRO A 268 -1.93 12.95 -3.98
N THR A 269 -2.66 13.78 -3.22
CA THR A 269 -3.29 13.39 -1.95
C THR A 269 -4.79 13.74 -1.84
N SER A 270 -5.46 14.16 -2.92
CA SER A 270 -6.89 14.51 -2.89
C SER A 270 -7.52 14.66 -4.28
N TYR A 271 -8.85 14.68 -4.32
CA TYR A 271 -9.66 15.08 -5.49
C TYR A 271 -10.48 16.32 -5.11
N THR A 272 -10.46 17.35 -5.95
CA THR A 272 -11.21 18.59 -5.72
C THR A 272 -11.98 19.01 -6.98
N PRO A 273 -13.31 19.19 -6.93
CA PRO A 273 -14.19 18.90 -5.78
C PRO A 273 -14.31 17.39 -5.53
N ASN A 274 -14.64 17.01 -4.29
CA ASN A 274 -14.84 15.61 -3.89
C ASN A 274 -16.32 15.17 -3.95
N ARG A 275 -17.24 16.08 -4.24
CA ARG A 275 -18.66 15.78 -4.45
C ARG A 275 -19.16 16.55 -5.66
N ILE A 276 -19.95 15.90 -6.51
CA ILE A 276 -20.64 16.53 -7.64
C ILE A 276 -22.09 16.06 -7.70
N GLN A 277 -22.98 16.91 -8.20
CA GLN A 277 -24.39 16.54 -8.47
C GLN A 277 -24.65 16.54 -9.97
N VAL A 278 -25.26 15.46 -10.48
CA VAL A 278 -25.58 15.31 -11.90
C VAL A 278 -26.99 14.76 -12.07
N LYS A 279 -27.67 15.11 -13.15
CA LYS A 279 -29.01 14.61 -13.46
C LYS A 279 -28.97 13.24 -14.12
N SER A 280 -29.90 12.37 -13.73
CA SER A 280 -30.14 11.07 -14.37
C SER A 280 -30.55 11.23 -15.84
N GLY A 281 -30.11 10.31 -16.69
CA GLY A 281 -30.49 10.24 -18.10
C GLY A 281 -29.77 11.21 -19.04
N MET A 282 -28.90 12.10 -18.53
CA MET A 282 -28.07 13.00 -19.34
C MET A 282 -26.60 12.57 -19.34
N PRO A 283 -25.89 12.67 -20.47
CA PRO A 283 -24.46 12.36 -20.53
C PRO A 283 -23.65 13.28 -19.61
N VAL A 284 -22.66 12.71 -18.93
CA VAL A 284 -21.75 13.40 -18.02
C VAL A 284 -20.32 13.25 -18.55
N ARG A 285 -19.57 14.35 -18.59
CA ARG A 285 -18.14 14.41 -18.91
C ARG A 285 -17.38 14.95 -17.70
N LEU A 286 -16.52 14.12 -17.12
CA LEU A 286 -15.59 14.53 -16.06
C LEU A 286 -14.24 14.85 -16.68
N ASN A 287 -13.78 16.08 -16.54
CA ASN A 287 -12.44 16.51 -16.97
C ASN A 287 -11.47 16.38 -15.79
N LEU A 288 -10.69 15.31 -15.78
CA LEU A 288 -9.73 15.04 -14.70
C LEU A 288 -8.38 15.67 -15.04
N THR A 289 -8.05 16.77 -14.37
CA THR A 289 -6.76 17.46 -14.57
C THR A 289 -5.77 17.05 -13.48
N SER A 290 -4.74 16.29 -13.87
CA SER A 290 -3.70 15.83 -12.94
C SER A 290 -2.64 16.91 -12.72
N THR A 291 -2.43 17.35 -11.47
CA THR A 291 -1.47 18.43 -11.10
C THR A 291 -0.01 17.98 -10.98
N GLY A 292 0.28 16.73 -11.37
CA GLY A 292 1.60 16.15 -11.28
C GLY A 292 1.81 15.42 -9.95
N GLY A 293 1.95 14.10 -10.04
CA GLY A 293 2.16 13.23 -8.89
C GLY A 293 2.34 11.77 -9.32
N PHE A 294 3.09 11.01 -8.53
CA PHE A 294 3.16 9.55 -8.59
C PHE A 294 2.53 9.02 -7.29
N GLY A 295 1.58 8.09 -7.38
CA GLY A 295 0.81 7.63 -6.22
C GLY A 295 -0.49 6.97 -6.63
N CYS A 296 -1.39 6.71 -5.68
CA CYS A 296 -2.63 5.98 -6.02
C CYS A 296 -3.55 6.77 -6.96
N THR A 297 -3.46 8.10 -6.94
CA THR A 297 -4.30 9.03 -7.71
C THR A 297 -3.99 9.07 -9.21
N THR A 298 -2.89 8.43 -9.66
CA THR A 298 -2.60 8.26 -11.10
C THR A 298 -3.59 7.31 -11.79
N ALA A 299 -4.41 6.60 -11.02
CA ALA A 299 -5.53 5.84 -11.55
C ALA A 299 -6.82 6.37 -10.96
N PHE A 300 -7.80 6.62 -11.82
CA PHE A 300 -9.15 7.02 -11.46
C PHE A 300 -10.12 5.88 -11.82
N ARG A 301 -10.99 5.51 -10.88
CA ARG A 301 -11.95 4.40 -11.05
C ARG A 301 -13.34 4.82 -10.58
N ILE A 302 -14.36 4.38 -11.32
CA ILE A 302 -15.77 4.39 -10.87
C ILE A 302 -16.23 2.93 -10.86
N PRO A 303 -16.09 2.21 -9.72
CA PRO A 303 -16.31 0.77 -9.65
C PRO A 303 -17.70 0.33 -10.11
N GLN A 304 -18.75 1.05 -9.70
CA GLN A 304 -20.14 0.70 -10.02
C GLN A 304 -20.45 0.75 -11.52
N LEU A 305 -19.67 1.52 -12.29
CA LEU A 305 -19.80 1.62 -13.74
C LEU A 305 -18.74 0.78 -14.48
N GLY A 306 -17.81 0.13 -13.77
CA GLY A 306 -16.67 -0.57 -14.37
C GLY A 306 -15.71 0.35 -15.14
N ILE A 307 -15.75 1.65 -14.89
CA ILE A 307 -14.95 2.64 -15.61
C ILE A 307 -13.62 2.82 -14.91
N GLY A 308 -12.53 2.82 -15.67
CA GLY A 308 -11.25 3.26 -15.16
C GLY A 308 -10.33 3.86 -16.20
N ARG A 309 -9.54 4.83 -15.74
CA ARG A 309 -8.55 5.55 -16.54
C ARG A 309 -7.26 5.74 -15.76
N THR A 310 -6.16 5.59 -16.47
CA THR A 310 -4.85 6.02 -15.98
C THR A 310 -4.67 7.48 -16.38
N LEU A 311 -4.38 8.33 -15.40
CA LEU A 311 -4.17 9.76 -15.58
C LEU A 311 -2.70 10.02 -15.88
N ALA A 312 -2.44 10.57 -17.07
CA ALA A 312 -1.13 11.08 -17.40
C ALA A 312 -0.84 12.38 -16.63
N GLN A 313 0.43 12.62 -16.30
CA GLN A 313 0.82 13.80 -15.52
C GLN A 313 0.61 15.09 -16.30
N ASN A 314 0.10 16.13 -15.62
CA ASN A 314 -0.15 17.45 -16.20
C ASN A 314 -1.04 17.41 -17.46
N GLN A 315 -1.88 16.38 -17.57
CA GLN A 315 -2.83 16.22 -18.67
C GLN A 315 -4.25 16.13 -18.12
N THR A 316 -5.19 16.65 -18.90
CA THR A 316 -6.62 16.51 -18.65
C THR A 316 -7.11 15.26 -19.37
N THR A 317 -7.66 14.32 -18.61
CA THR A 317 -8.24 13.09 -19.15
C THR A 317 -9.76 13.15 -19.03
N PRO A 318 -10.51 13.15 -20.14
CA PRO A 318 -11.97 13.13 -20.10
C PRO A 318 -12.49 11.72 -19.78
N VAL A 319 -13.49 11.65 -18.92
CA VAL A 319 -14.25 10.43 -18.61
C VAL A 319 -15.72 10.70 -18.89
N GLU A 320 -16.28 9.97 -19.85
CA GLU A 320 -17.67 10.12 -20.26
C GLU A 320 -18.50 8.90 -19.85
N PHE A 321 -19.69 9.16 -19.31
CA PHE A 321 -20.67 8.13 -18.98
C PHE A 321 -22.08 8.72 -18.90
N THR A 322 -23.09 7.86 -18.89
CA THR A 322 -24.50 8.27 -18.75
C THR A 322 -25.14 7.53 -17.58
N PRO A 323 -25.43 8.20 -16.45
CA PRO A 323 -26.12 7.57 -15.33
C PRO A 323 -27.58 7.29 -15.71
N LYS A 324 -28.03 6.04 -15.55
CA LYS A 324 -29.37 5.60 -15.95
C LYS A 324 -30.42 5.64 -14.84
N SER A 325 -29.98 5.64 -13.58
CA SER A 325 -30.84 5.58 -12.40
C SER A 325 -30.34 6.55 -11.35
N PRO A 326 -31.25 7.23 -10.60
CA PRO A 326 -30.88 8.02 -9.44
C PRO A 326 -30.13 7.18 -8.40
N GLY A 327 -29.21 7.81 -7.68
CA GLY A 327 -28.40 7.15 -6.67
C GLY A 327 -27.00 7.74 -6.55
N THR A 328 -26.22 7.16 -5.64
CA THR A 328 -24.88 7.65 -5.31
C THR A 328 -23.82 6.79 -5.98
N LEU A 329 -23.04 7.38 -6.87
CA LEU A 329 -21.85 6.75 -7.43
C LEU A 329 -20.60 7.24 -6.70
N THR A 330 -19.62 6.37 -6.49
CA THR A 330 -18.35 6.72 -5.84
C THR A 330 -17.22 6.54 -6.84
N TRP A 331 -16.36 7.55 -6.97
CA TRP A 331 -15.08 7.40 -7.64
C TRP A 331 -13.95 7.26 -6.63
N THR A 332 -12.86 6.61 -7.04
CA THR A 332 -11.71 6.39 -6.15
C THR A 332 -10.38 6.25 -6.88
N CYS A 333 -9.29 6.49 -6.14
CA CYS A 333 -7.94 6.20 -6.58
C CYS A 333 -7.66 4.68 -6.61
N SER A 334 -6.55 4.24 -7.22
CA SER A 334 -6.20 2.81 -7.30
C SER A 334 -6.07 2.07 -5.97
N MET A 335 -5.89 2.79 -4.86
CA MET A 335 -5.78 2.21 -3.52
C MET A 335 -7.10 2.27 -2.73
N GLY A 336 -8.16 2.91 -3.25
CA GLY A 336 -9.41 3.06 -2.50
C GLY A 336 -9.34 4.08 -1.36
N MET A 337 -8.27 4.86 -1.28
CA MET A 337 -7.96 5.75 -0.14
C MET A 337 -8.52 7.15 -0.33
N TYR A 338 -8.30 7.73 -1.51
CA TYR A 338 -8.91 9.00 -1.90
C TYR A 338 -10.12 8.71 -2.78
N ASN A 339 -11.25 9.31 -2.45
CA ASN A 339 -12.51 9.09 -3.13
C ASN A 339 -13.35 10.36 -3.17
N GLY A 340 -14.41 10.29 -3.96
CA GLY A 340 -15.44 11.31 -4.04
C GLY A 340 -16.75 10.75 -4.58
N THR A 341 -17.78 11.58 -4.57
CA THR A 341 -19.17 11.15 -4.69
C THR A 341 -19.90 11.90 -5.81
N ILE A 342 -20.50 11.14 -6.73
CA ILE A 342 -21.43 11.63 -7.75
C ILE A 342 -22.83 11.34 -7.25
N GLU A 343 -23.57 12.38 -6.93
CA GLU A 343 -24.98 12.26 -6.58
C GLU A 343 -25.82 12.42 -7.85
N VAL A 344 -26.47 11.33 -8.24
CA VAL A 344 -27.36 11.31 -9.40
C VAL A 344 -28.78 11.63 -8.94
N ILE A 345 -29.29 12.80 -9.34
CA ILE A 345 -30.63 13.31 -9.02
C ILE A 345 -31.63 13.17 -10.17
#